data_AF-A0A5C6ZBK1-F1
#
_entry.id   AF-A0A5C6ZBK1-F1
#
_cell.length_a   1.000
_cell.length_b   1.000
_cell.length_c   1.000
_cell.angle_alpha   90.00
_cell.angle_beta   90.00
_cell.angle_gamma   90.00
#
_symmetry.space_group_name_H-M   'P 1'
#
loop_
_entity.id
_entity.type
_entity.pdbx_description
1 polymer ?
#
loop_
_entity_poly.entity_id
_entity_poly.type
_entity_poly.pdbx_seq_one_letter_code
_entity_poly.pdbx_strand_id
1 'polypeptide(L)'
;MKVYNQLILYLFFLIASIQLNAQDASQVFKNDSITLAQAYINLSLTKDYFDKLSDERLSKILPFETDELKSIKDSIFISENSTLFNFTYSLLYFNEAKLLFRSKSKTLERDILIQWHDHLKKAIAHYNLSNYFTNGENVFYQLINFDEKLYDELRWNINALKKEFTPYFNTDIYPDFKRLFYKAKRSKTYDFDKLTYFASLYDLSLDLSIIETEPSYEGFNFNSIAQNYQLDLKLDLIARYLQLKYMASNQYTKELSPTEILRLYKAYDSFYYDIVDNKNQFEEDAFITKELNPEVCDALYKELQKKFALDDITDTDLDGVIDASVGQNIAAPRQYFFPNPAPLPSASATFKNFKPELVTLGKVDTYISNLFTSAGYKNRLHYYYDLDGFAMTTSLEKFNKDGSAIEDSKRWVKNLGGDGKFSYYEIFKSLFFEIESEFRMFAIIIASEEVRISSVALTPGGAETLLKNSHPALPDALKNKTLPNKNLTVLVYHFHQNDVGQVPMLDLSGNVKVQDHLKKAGLSKLIRN
;
A
#
# COMPACT_ATOMS: atom_id res chain seq x y z
N MET A 1 16.96 -7.95 -36.11
CA MET A 1 17.99 -7.03 -35.56
C MET A 1 17.67 -6.44 -34.18
N LYS A 2 16.52 -6.71 -33.53
CA LYS A 2 16.19 -6.24 -32.16
C LYS A 2 16.55 -7.21 -31.01
N VAL A 3 17.08 -8.39 -31.32
CA VAL A 3 17.40 -9.44 -30.32
C VAL A 3 18.87 -9.38 -29.86
N TYR A 4 19.73 -8.60 -30.53
CA TYR A 4 21.17 -8.53 -30.22
C TYR A 4 21.53 -7.53 -29.09
N ASN A 5 20.68 -6.55 -28.79
CA ASN A 5 20.97 -5.56 -27.73
C ASN A 5 20.69 -6.07 -26.31
N GLN A 6 19.92 -7.15 -26.13
CA GLN A 6 19.70 -7.75 -24.81
C GLN A 6 20.81 -8.73 -24.40
N LEU A 7 21.60 -9.25 -25.35
CA LEU A 7 22.71 -10.17 -25.07
C LEU A 7 24.02 -9.45 -24.71
N ILE A 8 24.19 -8.19 -25.14
CA ILE A 8 25.40 -7.39 -24.83
C ILE A 8 25.37 -6.84 -23.40
N LEU A 9 24.18 -6.66 -22.80
CA LEU A 9 24.04 -6.23 -21.40
C LEU A 9 24.47 -7.34 -20.40
N TYR A 10 24.28 -8.61 -20.77
CA TYR A 10 24.71 -9.75 -19.95
C TYR A 10 26.22 -10.03 -20.03
N LEU A 11 26.89 -9.59 -21.11
CA LEU A 11 28.32 -9.82 -21.30
C LEU A 11 29.21 -8.82 -20.54
N PHE A 12 28.67 -7.66 -20.15
CA PHE A 12 29.43 -6.64 -19.41
C PHE A 12 29.57 -6.92 -17.91
N PHE A 13 28.84 -7.91 -17.38
CA PHE A 13 28.94 -8.33 -15.97
C PHE A 13 30.10 -9.30 -15.67
N LEU A 14 30.91 -9.67 -16.66
CA LEU A 14 31.88 -10.77 -16.54
C LEU A 14 33.36 -10.35 -16.37
N ILE A 15 33.70 -9.06 -16.32
CA ILE A 15 35.11 -8.61 -16.34
C ILE A 15 35.57 -7.84 -15.08
N ALA A 16 34.71 -7.58 -14.09
CA ALA A 16 35.16 -6.98 -12.82
C ALA A 16 35.39 -8.07 -11.75
N SER A 17 36.50 -8.81 -11.84
CA SER A 17 36.90 -9.75 -10.79
C SER A 17 38.41 -9.71 -10.59
N ILE A 18 38.89 -8.67 -9.91
CA ILE A 18 40.24 -8.65 -9.33
C ILE A 18 40.10 -8.32 -7.84
N GLN A 19 40.41 -9.34 -7.03
CA GLN A 19 40.80 -9.35 -5.61
C GLN A 19 40.08 -8.40 -4.65
N LEU A 20 39.18 -8.95 -3.81
CA LEU A 20 38.66 -8.26 -2.63
C LEU A 20 39.04 -9.00 -1.34
N ASN A 21 39.73 -8.27 -0.47
CA ASN A 21 39.95 -8.58 0.93
C ASN A 21 38.63 -8.56 1.70
N ALA A 22 38.45 -9.47 2.64
CA ALA A 22 37.23 -9.61 3.46
C ALA A 22 36.94 -8.44 4.44
N GLN A 23 37.69 -7.33 4.37
CA GLN A 23 37.41 -6.11 5.15
C GLN A 23 36.72 -5.01 4.34
N ASP A 24 36.61 -5.14 3.02
CA ASP A 24 35.71 -4.35 2.21
C ASP A 24 34.38 -5.11 2.10
N ALA A 25 33.54 -4.99 3.13
CA ALA A 25 32.15 -5.42 3.01
C ALA A 25 31.52 -4.59 1.89
N SER A 26 31.49 -5.18 0.68
CA SER A 26 30.92 -4.60 -0.52
C SER A 26 29.59 -3.94 -0.17
N GLN A 27 29.43 -2.66 -0.54
CA GLN A 27 28.16 -1.95 -0.45
C GLN A 27 27.04 -2.92 -0.83
N VAL A 28 26.18 -3.24 0.14
CA VAL A 28 25.01 -4.07 -0.12
C VAL A 28 24.23 -3.34 -1.21
N PHE A 29 24.21 -3.91 -2.41
CA PHE A 29 23.46 -3.34 -3.52
C PHE A 29 21.99 -3.30 -3.10
N LYS A 30 21.51 -2.11 -2.73
CA LYS A 30 20.13 -1.91 -2.35
C LYS A 30 19.27 -2.15 -3.58
N ASN A 31 18.36 -3.11 -3.48
CA ASN A 31 17.45 -3.44 -4.56
C ASN A 31 16.16 -2.66 -4.34
N ASP A 32 15.91 -1.66 -5.19
CA ASP A 32 14.77 -0.76 -5.08
C ASP A 32 13.42 -1.51 -5.21
N SER A 33 13.35 -2.59 -6.01
CA SER A 33 12.15 -3.43 -6.11
C SER A 33 11.81 -4.10 -4.78
N ILE A 34 12.82 -4.65 -4.10
CA ILE A 34 12.63 -5.32 -2.79
C ILE A 34 12.27 -4.28 -1.73
N THR A 35 12.96 -3.14 -1.74
CA THR A 35 12.71 -2.02 -0.83
C THR A 35 11.26 -1.54 -0.94
N LEU A 36 10.78 -1.31 -2.17
CA LEU A 36 9.41 -0.86 -2.41
C LEU A 36 8.38 -1.91 -2.00
N ALA A 37 8.60 -3.19 -2.33
CA ALA A 37 7.71 -4.28 -1.93
C ALA A 37 7.57 -4.37 -0.40
N GLN A 38 8.70 -4.29 0.31
CA GLN A 38 8.73 -4.36 1.75
C GLN A 38 7.97 -3.20 2.38
N ALA A 39 8.24 -1.97 1.94
CA ALA A 39 7.56 -0.79 2.44
C ALA A 39 6.04 -0.87 2.21
N TYR A 40 5.62 -1.30 1.03
CA TYR A 40 4.22 -1.56 0.71
C TYR A 40 3.57 -2.53 1.69
N ILE A 41 4.20 -3.69 1.94
CA ILE A 41 3.64 -4.72 2.81
C ILE A 41 3.57 -4.23 4.26
N ASN A 42 4.65 -3.65 4.77
CA ASN A 42 4.73 -3.13 6.14
C ASN A 42 3.68 -2.04 6.38
N LEU A 43 3.50 -1.11 5.44
CA LEU A 43 2.50 -0.05 5.56
C LEU A 43 1.06 -0.55 5.38
N SER A 44 0.84 -1.56 4.54
CA SER A 44 -0.47 -2.23 4.40
C SER A 44 -0.88 -2.95 5.69
N LEU A 45 0.05 -3.71 6.28
CA LEU A 45 -0.18 -4.35 7.59
C LEU A 45 -0.35 -3.32 8.71
N THR A 46 0.40 -2.21 8.66
CA THR A 46 0.22 -1.11 9.61
C THR A 46 -1.18 -0.52 9.51
N LYS A 47 -1.73 -0.33 8.30
CA LYS A 47 -3.13 0.09 8.10
C LYS A 47 -4.11 -0.90 8.72
N ASP A 48 -3.99 -2.18 8.39
CA ASP A 48 -4.96 -3.22 8.77
C ASP A 48 -4.99 -3.47 10.29
N TYR A 49 -3.85 -3.28 10.95
CA TYR A 49 -3.69 -3.55 12.37
C TYR A 49 -3.48 -2.30 13.21
N PHE A 50 -3.69 -1.11 12.63
CA PHE A 50 -3.36 0.18 13.23
C PHE A 50 -3.83 0.32 14.69
N ASP A 51 -5.10 -0.03 14.95
CA ASP A 51 -5.73 0.14 16.26
C ASP A 51 -5.26 -0.89 17.30
N LYS A 52 -4.57 -1.96 16.86
CA LYS A 52 -3.95 -2.98 17.72
C LYS A 52 -2.47 -2.69 18.00
N LEU A 53 -1.86 -1.76 17.26
CA LEU A 53 -0.46 -1.36 17.44
C LEU A 53 -0.37 -0.28 18.52
N SER A 54 0.71 -0.31 19.30
CA SER A 54 1.04 0.76 20.26
C SER A 54 1.58 2.00 19.54
N ASP A 55 1.45 3.16 20.17
CA ASP A 55 1.97 4.42 19.63
C ASP A 55 3.49 4.39 19.47
N GLU A 56 4.20 3.78 20.44
CA GLU A 56 5.64 3.55 20.34
C GLU A 56 6.00 2.74 19.10
N ARG A 57 5.22 1.69 18.79
CA ARG A 57 5.47 0.86 17.62
C ARG A 57 5.21 1.60 16.31
N LEU A 58 4.12 2.34 16.23
CA LEU A 58 3.81 3.19 15.08
C LEU A 58 4.89 4.25 14.86
N SER A 59 5.42 4.84 15.94
CA SER A 59 6.51 5.84 15.90
C SER A 59 7.86 5.29 15.42
N LYS A 60 8.04 3.96 15.40
CA LYS A 60 9.22 3.29 14.85
C LYS A 60 9.02 2.89 13.39
N ILE A 61 7.87 2.31 13.06
CA ILE A 61 7.56 1.82 11.70
C ILE A 61 7.51 2.99 10.70
N LEU A 62 6.76 4.05 10.99
CA LEU A 62 6.51 5.11 9.99
C LEU A 62 7.78 5.88 9.59
N PRO A 63 8.68 6.28 10.52
CA PRO A 63 9.94 6.90 10.13
C PRO A 63 10.87 5.94 9.38
N PHE A 64 10.93 4.68 9.78
CA PHE A 64 11.74 3.67 9.09
C PHE A 64 11.28 3.50 7.63
N GLU A 65 9.98 3.32 7.38
CA GLU A 65 9.45 3.18 6.02
C GLU A 65 9.58 4.47 5.21
N THR A 66 9.52 5.63 5.87
CA THR A 66 9.82 6.93 5.23
C THR A 66 11.25 6.96 4.70
N ASP A 67 12.23 6.51 5.48
CA ASP A 67 13.63 6.49 5.07
C ASP A 67 13.89 5.45 3.97
N GLU A 68 13.25 4.29 4.05
CA GLU A 68 13.31 3.26 3.00
C GLU A 68 12.77 3.80 1.67
N LEU A 69 11.58 4.43 1.66
CA LEU A 69 11.01 5.02 0.44
C LEU A 69 11.83 6.19 -0.11
N LYS A 70 12.43 7.03 0.74
CA LYS A 70 13.30 8.14 0.32
C LYS A 70 14.64 7.66 -0.25
N SER A 71 15.06 6.45 0.10
CA SER A 71 16.32 5.89 -0.40
C SER A 71 16.23 5.44 -1.87
N ILE A 72 15.02 5.19 -2.37
CA ILE A 72 14.74 4.89 -3.78
C ILE A 72 14.89 6.18 -4.58
N LYS A 73 16.00 6.30 -5.33
CA LYS A 73 16.35 7.52 -6.08
C LYS A 73 16.37 7.35 -7.59
N ASP A 74 16.32 6.12 -8.08
CA ASP A 74 16.32 5.84 -9.52
C ASP A 74 14.98 6.31 -10.13
N SER A 75 15.05 7.39 -10.91
CA SER A 75 13.87 7.97 -11.56
C SER A 75 13.25 7.05 -12.61
N ILE A 76 14.03 6.20 -13.27
CA ILE A 76 13.52 5.23 -14.24
C ILE A 76 12.71 4.18 -13.48
N PHE A 77 13.28 3.63 -12.42
CA PHE A 77 12.59 2.68 -11.54
C PHE A 77 11.29 3.26 -10.98
N ILE A 78 11.31 4.50 -10.46
CA ILE A 78 10.12 5.18 -9.92
C ILE A 78 9.05 5.35 -11.01
N SER A 79 9.44 5.73 -12.22
CA SER A 79 8.50 5.88 -13.34
C SER A 79 7.86 4.54 -13.72
N GLU A 80 8.66 3.48 -13.84
CA GLU A 80 8.20 2.13 -14.20
C GLU A 80 7.33 1.50 -13.12
N ASN A 81 7.53 1.86 -11.85
CA ASN A 81 6.77 1.34 -10.70
C ASN A 81 5.85 2.39 -10.07
N SER A 82 5.50 3.44 -10.83
CA SER A 82 4.81 4.63 -10.32
C SER A 82 3.49 4.32 -9.61
N THR A 83 2.72 3.34 -10.08
CA THR A 83 1.48 2.89 -9.42
C THR A 83 1.76 2.41 -7.99
N LEU A 84 2.59 1.38 -7.83
CA LEU A 84 2.90 0.82 -6.51
C LEU A 84 3.65 1.84 -5.63
N PHE A 85 4.58 2.60 -6.21
CA PHE A 85 5.35 3.63 -5.50
C PHE A 85 4.44 4.69 -4.89
N ASN A 86 3.56 5.29 -5.70
CA ASN A 86 2.61 6.28 -5.21
C ASN A 86 1.57 5.66 -4.25
N PHE A 87 1.08 4.45 -4.52
CA PHE A 87 0.18 3.77 -3.58
C PHE A 87 0.83 3.57 -2.21
N THR A 88 2.11 3.21 -2.19
CA THR A 88 2.88 3.00 -0.96
C THR A 88 3.09 4.30 -0.18
N TYR A 89 3.41 5.40 -0.87
CA TYR A 89 3.43 6.74 -0.24
C TYR A 89 2.05 7.17 0.28
N SER A 90 0.97 6.81 -0.44
CA SER A 90 -0.39 7.07 0.04
C SER A 90 -0.67 6.35 1.36
N LEU A 91 -0.30 5.07 1.48
CA LEU A 91 -0.39 4.31 2.72
C LEU A 91 0.43 4.94 3.86
N LEU A 92 1.66 5.38 3.58
CA LEU A 92 2.53 6.04 4.56
C LEU A 92 1.82 7.27 5.14
N TYR A 93 1.45 8.22 4.29
CA TYR A 93 0.84 9.47 4.72
C TYR A 93 -0.54 9.27 5.35
N PHE A 94 -1.30 8.27 4.89
CA PHE A 94 -2.56 7.88 5.52
C PHE A 94 -2.34 7.40 6.97
N ASN A 95 -1.37 6.51 7.19
CA ASN A 95 -1.05 5.99 8.52
C ASN A 95 -0.49 7.11 9.44
N GLU A 96 0.32 8.04 8.91
CA GLU A 96 0.79 9.22 9.65
C GLU A 96 -0.37 10.13 10.05
N ALA A 97 -1.29 10.44 9.14
CA ALA A 97 -2.50 11.22 9.44
C ALA A 97 -3.35 10.54 10.53
N LYS A 98 -3.54 9.21 10.43
CA LYS A 98 -4.27 8.43 11.44
C LYS A 98 -3.57 8.44 12.80
N LEU A 99 -2.23 8.43 12.83
CA LEU A 99 -1.46 8.51 14.07
C LEU A 99 -1.61 9.88 14.74
N LEU A 100 -1.48 10.96 13.98
CA LEU A 100 -1.70 12.31 14.47
C LEU A 100 -3.11 12.51 15.02
N PHE A 101 -4.12 11.89 14.39
CA PHE A 101 -5.50 11.93 14.88
C PHE A 101 -5.71 11.11 16.15
N ARG A 102 -5.06 9.94 16.25
CA ARG A 102 -5.11 9.09 17.44
C ARG A 102 -4.48 9.76 18.65
N SER A 103 -3.40 10.52 18.47
CA SER A 103 -2.71 11.27 19.53
C SER A 103 -3.36 12.61 19.87
N LYS A 104 -4.58 12.88 19.40
CA LYS A 104 -5.28 14.15 19.65
C LYS A 104 -5.42 14.47 21.14
N SER A 105 -5.04 15.69 21.49
CA SER A 105 -5.23 16.23 22.83
C SER A 105 -6.67 16.76 23.02
N LYS A 106 -7.08 17.01 24.27
CA LYS A 106 -8.39 17.64 24.56
C LYS A 106 -8.50 19.05 23.98
N THR A 107 -7.38 19.76 23.87
CA THR A 107 -7.29 21.09 23.26
C THR A 107 -6.59 20.96 21.92
N LEU A 108 -7.37 21.09 20.84
CA LEU A 108 -6.84 21.04 19.48
C LEU A 108 -6.46 22.45 19.03
N GLU A 109 -5.16 22.65 18.81
CA GLU A 109 -4.61 23.87 18.23
C GLU A 109 -4.65 23.79 16.71
N ARG A 110 -4.83 24.93 16.05
CA ARG A 110 -4.88 25.06 14.59
C ARG A 110 -3.67 24.41 13.89
N ASP A 111 -2.48 24.59 14.44
CA ASP A 111 -1.24 24.02 13.88
C ASP A 111 -1.24 22.48 13.85
N ILE A 112 -1.94 21.84 14.79
CA ILE A 112 -2.11 20.38 14.81
C ILE A 112 -3.10 19.96 13.71
N LEU A 113 -4.20 20.70 13.55
CA LEU A 113 -5.19 20.44 12.51
C LEU A 113 -4.62 20.62 11.10
N ILE A 114 -3.77 21.63 10.90
CA ILE A 114 -3.03 21.83 9.64
C ILE A 114 -2.13 20.62 9.35
N GLN A 115 -1.43 20.09 10.36
CA GLN A 115 -0.63 18.88 10.17
C GLN A 115 -1.47 17.67 9.78
N TRP A 116 -2.66 17.48 10.38
CA TRP A 116 -3.59 16.42 9.99
C TRP A 116 -3.99 16.56 8.53
N HIS A 117 -4.42 17.76 8.15
CA HIS A 117 -4.80 18.11 6.80
C HIS A 117 -3.67 17.83 5.79
N ASP A 118 -2.45 18.31 6.06
CA ASP A 118 -1.33 18.21 5.13
C ASP A 118 -0.91 16.76 4.88
N HIS A 119 -0.91 15.90 5.90
CA HIS A 119 -0.60 14.48 5.71
C HIS A 119 -1.71 13.80 4.90
N LEU A 120 -2.98 14.03 5.23
CA LEU A 120 -4.07 13.42 4.47
C LEU A 120 -4.15 13.93 3.02
N LYS A 121 -3.84 15.21 2.78
CA LYS A 121 -3.71 15.81 1.44
C LYS A 121 -2.62 15.14 0.62
N LYS A 122 -1.45 14.88 1.21
CA LYS A 122 -0.38 14.09 0.56
C LYS A 122 -0.83 12.66 0.26
N ALA A 123 -1.54 12.01 1.20
CA ALA A 123 -2.08 10.68 0.99
C ALA A 123 -3.04 10.63 -0.22
N ILE A 124 -3.96 11.60 -0.32
CA ILE A 124 -4.90 11.76 -1.44
C ILE A 124 -4.15 12.04 -2.75
N ALA A 125 -3.17 12.95 -2.75
CA ALA A 125 -2.39 13.28 -3.93
C ALA A 125 -1.67 12.06 -4.50
N HIS A 126 -0.97 11.29 -3.65
CA HIS A 126 -0.30 10.06 -4.06
C HIS A 126 -1.30 8.97 -4.47
N TYR A 127 -2.43 8.82 -3.78
CA TYR A 127 -3.48 7.90 -4.20
C TYR A 127 -3.94 8.21 -5.64
N ASN A 128 -4.27 9.46 -5.92
CA ASN A 128 -4.73 9.88 -7.24
C ASN A 128 -3.66 9.70 -8.33
N LEU A 129 -2.37 9.86 -7.99
CA LEU A 129 -1.25 9.61 -8.90
C LEU A 129 -0.99 8.13 -9.16
N SER A 130 -1.36 7.24 -8.23
CA SER A 130 -1.09 5.81 -8.38
C SER A 130 -1.89 5.15 -9.52
N ASN A 131 -2.97 5.79 -9.99
CA ASN A 131 -3.74 5.45 -11.19
C ASN A 131 -3.77 3.94 -11.48
N TYR A 132 -4.43 3.20 -10.59
CA TYR A 132 -4.45 1.75 -10.64
C TYR A 132 -5.17 1.28 -11.92
N PHE A 133 -4.39 0.87 -12.90
CA PHE A 133 -4.89 0.15 -14.06
C PHE A 133 -4.78 -1.35 -13.81
N THR A 134 -5.92 -2.02 -13.91
CA THR A 134 -6.12 -3.47 -13.83
C THR A 134 -5.46 -4.19 -15.02
N ASN A 135 -4.14 -4.11 -15.17
CA ASN A 135 -3.41 -5.11 -15.93
C ASN A 135 -3.14 -6.27 -14.99
N GLY A 136 -4.16 -7.09 -14.74
CA GLY A 136 -4.24 -8.19 -13.76
C GLY A 136 -3.20 -9.32 -13.92
N GLU A 137 -2.14 -9.11 -14.69
CA GLU A 137 -1.07 -10.06 -14.97
C GLU A 137 0.28 -9.65 -14.38
N ASN A 138 0.38 -8.55 -13.62
CA ASN A 138 1.63 -8.25 -12.94
C ASN A 138 1.87 -9.28 -11.83
N VAL A 139 2.70 -10.29 -12.14
CA VAL A 139 3.07 -11.37 -11.23
C VAL A 139 3.62 -10.80 -9.93
N PHE A 140 4.38 -9.71 -9.98
CA PHE A 140 4.91 -9.06 -8.78
C PHE A 140 3.83 -8.43 -7.89
N TYR A 141 2.72 -7.94 -8.47
CA TYR A 141 1.61 -7.41 -7.68
C TYR A 141 0.84 -8.53 -6.98
N GLN A 142 0.55 -9.62 -7.69
CA GLN A 142 -0.05 -10.82 -7.07
C GLN A 142 0.83 -11.36 -5.94
N LEU A 143 2.15 -11.27 -6.13
CA LEU A 143 3.16 -11.76 -5.22
C LEU A 143 3.14 -11.04 -3.87
N ILE A 144 2.99 -9.72 -3.89
CA ILE A 144 2.88 -8.89 -2.68
C ILE A 144 1.42 -8.70 -2.22
N ASN A 145 0.45 -9.35 -2.88
CA ASN A 145 -0.98 -9.13 -2.66
C ASN A 145 -1.36 -7.66 -2.84
N PHE A 146 -0.93 -7.02 -3.93
CA PHE A 146 -1.41 -5.71 -4.36
C PHE A 146 -2.46 -5.91 -5.44
N ASP A 147 -3.71 -5.62 -5.10
CA ASP A 147 -4.87 -5.85 -5.95
C ASP A 147 -5.86 -4.68 -5.89
N GLU A 148 -6.90 -4.74 -6.74
CA GLU A 148 -7.95 -3.72 -6.84
C GLU A 148 -8.72 -3.58 -5.53
N LYS A 149 -8.89 -4.68 -4.80
CA LYS A 149 -9.60 -4.67 -3.52
C LYS A 149 -8.87 -3.81 -2.50
N LEU A 150 -7.54 -3.96 -2.37
CA LEU A 150 -6.76 -3.11 -1.47
C LEU A 150 -6.75 -1.65 -1.91
N TYR A 151 -6.79 -1.40 -3.22
CA TYR A 151 -6.91 -0.07 -3.78
C TYR A 151 -8.21 0.62 -3.32
N ASP A 152 -9.34 -0.05 -3.53
CA ASP A 152 -10.67 0.42 -3.09
C ASP A 152 -10.78 0.53 -1.57
N GLU A 153 -10.20 -0.42 -0.82
CA GLU A 153 -10.16 -0.37 0.64
C GLU A 153 -9.40 0.87 1.12
N LEU A 154 -8.23 1.20 0.55
CA LEU A 154 -7.50 2.41 0.92
C LEU A 154 -8.31 3.67 0.58
N ARG A 155 -8.96 3.70 -0.59
CA ARG A 155 -9.87 4.79 -0.97
C ARG A 155 -10.95 5.04 0.06
N TRP A 156 -11.61 3.97 0.48
CA TRP A 156 -12.69 4.04 1.46
C TRP A 156 -12.16 4.53 2.80
N ASN A 157 -11.01 4.01 3.25
CA ASN A 157 -10.37 4.42 4.51
C ASN A 157 -9.95 5.90 4.50
N ILE A 158 -9.39 6.40 3.40
CA ILE A 158 -9.04 7.82 3.25
C ILE A 158 -10.31 8.69 3.34
N ASN A 159 -11.39 8.33 2.64
CA ASN A 159 -12.65 9.08 2.70
C ASN A 159 -13.30 9.04 4.09
N ALA A 160 -13.21 7.90 4.79
CA ALA A 160 -13.68 7.78 6.16
C ALA A 160 -12.90 8.71 7.11
N LEU A 161 -11.56 8.69 7.06
CA LEU A 161 -10.73 9.57 7.87
C LEU A 161 -10.96 11.06 7.53
N LYS A 162 -11.12 11.37 6.25
CA LYS A 162 -11.47 12.72 5.78
C LYS A 162 -12.78 13.19 6.42
N LYS A 163 -13.81 12.35 6.42
CA LYS A 163 -15.10 12.62 7.07
C LYS A 163 -14.96 12.82 8.58
N GLU A 164 -14.06 12.10 9.24
CA GLU A 164 -13.76 12.29 10.66
C GLU A 164 -13.05 13.62 10.95
N PHE A 165 -12.22 14.12 10.03
CA PHE A 165 -11.51 15.41 10.18
C PHE A 165 -12.42 16.61 9.94
N THR A 166 -13.36 16.51 9.00
CA THR A 166 -14.22 17.62 8.56
C THR A 166 -14.83 18.45 9.70
N PRO A 167 -15.44 17.86 10.75
CA PRO A 167 -16.04 18.66 11.83
C PRO A 167 -15.02 19.52 12.60
N TYR A 168 -13.78 19.05 12.74
CA TYR A 168 -12.73 19.78 13.45
C TYR A 168 -12.27 21.00 12.65
N PHE A 169 -12.11 20.84 11.34
CA PHE A 169 -11.73 21.92 10.43
C PHE A 169 -12.80 23.01 10.37
N ASN A 170 -14.06 22.62 10.23
CA ASN A 170 -15.19 23.56 10.26
C ASN A 170 -15.29 24.28 11.61
N THR A 171 -15.13 23.55 12.73
CA THR A 171 -15.17 24.16 14.08
C THR A 171 -14.05 25.18 14.27
N ASP A 172 -12.83 24.89 13.79
CA ASP A 172 -11.68 25.78 13.93
C ASP A 172 -11.85 27.12 13.19
N ILE A 173 -12.41 27.11 11.97
CA ILE A 173 -12.58 28.34 11.18
C ILE A 173 -13.88 29.09 11.48
N TYR A 174 -14.81 28.50 12.22
CA TYR A 174 -16.11 29.12 12.55
C TYR A 174 -16.02 30.49 13.24
N PRO A 175 -15.11 30.72 14.22
CA PRO A 175 -14.90 32.05 14.78
C PRO A 175 -14.45 33.09 13.75
N ASP A 176 -13.68 32.68 12.74
CA ASP A 176 -13.18 33.58 11.69
C ASP A 176 -14.30 34.03 10.75
N PHE A 177 -15.20 33.11 10.36
CA PHE A 177 -16.40 33.43 9.57
C PHE A 177 -17.33 34.38 10.32
N LYS A 178 -17.58 34.15 11.63
CA LYS A 178 -18.36 35.07 12.47
C LYS A 178 -17.74 36.46 12.53
N ARG A 179 -16.41 36.56 12.63
CA ARG A 179 -15.70 37.85 12.63
C ARG A 179 -15.87 38.58 11.30
N LEU A 180 -15.79 37.88 10.16
CA LEU A 180 -16.07 38.46 8.84
C LEU A 180 -17.52 38.93 8.72
N PHE A 181 -18.47 38.14 9.21
CA PHE A 181 -19.88 38.53 9.28
C PHE A 181 -20.09 39.84 10.06
N TYR A 182 -19.59 39.93 11.29
CA TYR A 182 -19.75 41.13 12.11
C TYR A 182 -18.98 42.35 11.58
N LYS A 183 -17.89 42.14 10.85
CA LYS A 183 -17.21 43.20 10.11
C LYS A 183 -18.14 43.72 9.01
N ALA A 184 -18.62 42.85 8.13
CA ALA A 184 -19.52 43.21 7.04
C ALA A 184 -20.79 43.91 7.53
N LYS A 185 -21.41 43.41 8.61
CA LYS A 185 -22.60 44.03 9.22
C LYS A 185 -22.35 45.49 9.68
N ARG A 186 -21.18 45.78 10.24
CA ARG A 186 -20.85 47.11 10.80
C ARG A 186 -20.35 48.09 9.75
N SER A 187 -19.40 47.67 8.92
CA SER A 187 -18.74 48.55 7.93
C SER A 187 -19.37 48.51 6.55
N LYS A 188 -20.32 47.58 6.31
CA LYS A 188 -20.87 47.26 5.00
C LYS A 188 -19.80 46.80 3.99
N THR A 189 -18.62 46.36 4.43
CA THR A 189 -17.54 45.89 3.54
C THR A 189 -17.47 44.36 3.53
N TYR A 190 -17.39 43.76 2.35
CA TYR A 190 -17.35 42.30 2.17
C TYR A 190 -15.94 41.89 1.74
N ASP A 191 -15.37 40.88 2.40
CA ASP A 191 -13.95 40.51 2.30
C ASP A 191 -13.88 39.02 1.92
N PHE A 192 -14.25 38.73 0.68
CA PHE A 192 -14.36 37.36 0.16
C PHE A 192 -12.98 36.70 0.04
N ASP A 193 -11.92 37.45 -0.23
CA ASP A 193 -10.55 36.96 -0.21
C ASP A 193 -10.19 36.32 1.14
N LYS A 194 -10.61 36.95 2.25
CA LYS A 194 -10.42 36.36 3.58
C LYS A 194 -11.30 35.15 3.84
N LEU A 195 -12.52 35.13 3.30
CA LEU A 195 -13.42 33.98 3.42
C LEU A 195 -12.79 32.75 2.72
N THR A 196 -12.32 32.95 1.49
CA THR A 196 -11.58 31.95 0.70
C THR A 196 -10.29 31.55 1.40
N TYR A 197 -9.53 32.50 1.94
CA TYR A 197 -8.32 32.22 2.72
C TYR A 197 -8.61 31.26 3.89
N PHE A 198 -9.61 31.55 4.72
CA PHE A 198 -9.92 30.68 5.87
C PHE A 198 -10.42 29.30 5.44
N ALA A 199 -11.26 29.22 4.39
CA ALA A 199 -11.68 27.93 3.84
C ALA A 199 -10.50 27.12 3.26
N SER A 200 -9.57 27.80 2.59
CA SER A 200 -8.38 27.18 1.96
C SER A 200 -7.35 26.63 2.95
N LEU A 201 -7.40 27.02 4.23
CA LEU A 201 -6.54 26.43 5.27
C LEU A 201 -6.68 24.91 5.32
N TYR A 202 -7.86 24.40 4.99
CA TYR A 202 -8.18 22.98 5.01
C TYR A 202 -8.80 22.49 3.70
N ASP A 203 -8.58 23.21 2.59
CA ASP A 203 -9.23 22.95 1.29
C ASP A 203 -10.76 22.74 1.39
N LEU A 204 -11.46 23.51 2.23
CA LEU A 204 -12.94 23.41 2.34
C LEU A 204 -13.61 24.00 1.10
N SER A 205 -14.58 23.28 0.54
CA SER A 205 -15.38 23.70 -0.61
C SER A 205 -16.24 24.91 -0.28
N LEU A 206 -15.73 26.10 -0.56
CA LEU A 206 -16.47 27.35 -0.47
C LEU A 206 -17.12 27.66 -1.81
N ASP A 207 -18.45 27.62 -1.86
CA ASP A 207 -19.20 28.00 -3.06
C ASP A 207 -19.40 29.53 -3.11
N LEU A 208 -18.82 30.16 -4.14
CA LEU A 208 -18.96 31.59 -4.44
C LEU A 208 -19.82 31.85 -5.70
N SER A 209 -20.56 30.85 -6.19
CA SER A 209 -21.33 30.92 -7.43
C SER A 209 -22.46 31.95 -7.45
N ILE A 210 -22.88 32.49 -6.29
CA ILE A 210 -23.87 33.57 -6.24
C ILE A 210 -23.27 34.87 -6.83
N ILE A 211 -21.97 35.09 -6.63
CA ILE A 211 -21.25 36.27 -7.12
C ILE A 211 -20.38 35.97 -8.36
N GLU A 212 -19.90 34.73 -8.49
CA GLU A 212 -19.17 34.21 -9.64
C GLU A 212 -20.16 33.59 -10.62
N THR A 213 -20.57 34.34 -11.63
CA THR A 213 -21.67 33.96 -12.55
C THR A 213 -21.38 32.72 -13.42
N GLU A 214 -20.23 32.08 -13.25
CA GLU A 214 -19.81 30.87 -13.96
C GLU A 214 -19.90 29.64 -13.05
N PRO A 215 -20.66 28.60 -13.43
CA PRO A 215 -20.65 27.35 -12.68
C PRO A 215 -19.27 26.70 -12.81
N SER A 216 -18.62 26.43 -11.68
CA SER A 216 -17.40 25.63 -11.64
C SER A 216 -17.76 24.17 -11.94
N TYR A 217 -17.65 23.77 -13.21
CA TYR A 217 -17.80 22.36 -13.57
C TYR A 217 -16.46 21.64 -13.33
N GLU A 218 -16.29 21.09 -12.13
CA GLU A 218 -15.20 20.15 -11.89
C GLU A 218 -15.55 18.81 -12.53
N GLY A 219 -14.71 18.34 -13.46
CA GLY A 219 -14.87 17.03 -14.08
C GLY A 219 -14.81 15.93 -13.01
N PHE A 220 -15.88 15.15 -12.87
CA PHE A 220 -15.92 14.03 -11.95
C PHE A 220 -15.03 12.90 -12.46
N ASN A 221 -13.90 12.67 -11.78
CA ASN A 221 -13.13 11.45 -11.94
C ASN A 221 -13.54 10.44 -10.87
N PHE A 222 -14.35 9.45 -11.28
CA PHE A 222 -14.91 8.40 -10.41
C PHE A 222 -13.87 7.55 -9.69
N ASN A 223 -12.60 7.54 -10.12
CA ASN A 223 -11.53 6.75 -9.51
C ASN A 223 -10.61 7.58 -8.61
N SER A 224 -10.77 8.90 -8.61
CA SER A 224 -10.02 9.79 -7.74
C SER A 224 -10.73 10.05 -6.42
N ILE A 225 -9.96 10.47 -5.42
CA ILE A 225 -10.46 11.04 -4.18
C ILE A 225 -10.38 12.56 -4.34
N ALA A 226 -11.52 13.24 -4.16
CA ALA A 226 -11.56 14.70 -4.21
C ALA A 226 -10.67 15.27 -3.10
N GLN A 227 -9.93 16.35 -3.38
CA GLN A 227 -9.06 16.99 -2.39
C GLN A 227 -9.85 17.79 -1.35
N ASN A 228 -10.97 18.37 -1.78
CA ASN A 228 -11.74 19.36 -1.04
C ASN A 228 -12.61 18.77 0.09
N TYR A 229 -12.63 19.41 1.25
CA TYR A 229 -13.47 19.01 2.38
C TYR A 229 -14.84 19.68 2.29
N GLN A 230 -15.86 19.04 2.86
CA GLN A 230 -17.20 19.63 2.88
C GLN A 230 -17.25 20.77 3.90
N LEU A 231 -17.72 21.93 3.45
CA LEU A 231 -18.04 23.05 4.32
C LEU A 231 -19.33 22.76 5.08
N ASP A 232 -19.31 22.90 6.41
CA ASP A 232 -20.49 22.69 7.25
C ASP A 232 -21.56 23.74 6.93
N LEU A 233 -22.83 23.33 7.05
CA LEU A 233 -23.99 24.16 6.72
C LEU A 233 -23.97 25.53 7.40
N LYS A 234 -23.48 25.63 8.64
CA LYS A 234 -23.39 26.91 9.38
C LYS A 234 -22.44 27.91 8.74
N LEU A 235 -21.30 27.45 8.25
CA LEU A 235 -20.29 28.27 7.58
C LEU A 235 -20.77 28.67 6.19
N ASP A 236 -21.38 27.71 5.50
CA ASP A 236 -21.99 27.90 4.19
C ASP A 236 -23.14 28.94 4.25
N LEU A 237 -24.02 28.87 5.26
CA LEU A 237 -25.06 29.88 5.49
C LEU A 237 -24.47 31.29 5.70
N ILE A 238 -23.37 31.42 6.44
CA ILE A 238 -22.67 32.70 6.61
C ILE A 238 -22.13 33.19 5.25
N ALA A 239 -21.50 32.30 4.48
CA ALA A 239 -20.95 32.63 3.17
C ALA A 239 -22.04 33.08 2.18
N ARG A 240 -23.13 32.31 2.03
CA ARG A 240 -24.27 32.64 1.18
C ARG A 240 -24.93 33.95 1.60
N TYR A 241 -25.13 34.18 2.90
CA TYR A 241 -25.65 35.47 3.39
C TYR A 241 -24.75 36.63 2.99
N LEU A 242 -23.43 36.52 3.16
CA LEU A 242 -22.49 37.57 2.79
C LEU A 242 -22.51 37.86 1.28
N GLN A 243 -22.60 36.82 0.45
CA GLN A 243 -22.74 36.95 -1.00
C GLN A 243 -24.05 37.66 -1.37
N LEU A 244 -25.19 37.17 -0.89
CA LEU A 244 -26.50 37.78 -1.16
C LEU A 244 -26.56 39.24 -0.67
N LYS A 245 -25.98 39.53 0.49
CA LYS A 245 -25.95 40.89 1.04
C LYS A 245 -25.04 41.81 0.21
N TYR A 246 -23.92 41.30 -0.29
CA TYR A 246 -23.07 42.03 -1.23
C TYR A 246 -23.82 42.33 -2.53
N MET A 247 -24.49 41.32 -3.12
CA MET A 247 -25.34 41.46 -4.30
C MET A 247 -26.41 42.53 -4.13
N ALA A 248 -27.06 42.58 -2.96
CA ALA A 248 -28.08 43.58 -2.63
C ALA A 248 -27.52 44.99 -2.33
N SER A 249 -26.21 45.11 -2.05
CA SER A 249 -25.58 46.38 -1.65
C SER A 249 -25.26 47.30 -2.82
N ASN A 250 -24.97 48.58 -2.55
CA ASN A 250 -24.51 49.52 -3.57
C ASN A 250 -23.08 49.25 -4.08
N GLN A 251 -22.34 48.31 -3.47
CA GLN A 251 -20.98 47.96 -3.91
C GLN A 251 -20.98 47.04 -5.14
N TYR A 252 -22.02 46.22 -5.30
CA TYR A 252 -22.16 45.39 -6.48
C TYR A 252 -22.78 46.22 -7.61
N THR A 253 -22.04 46.49 -8.68
CA THR A 253 -22.48 47.39 -9.76
C THR A 253 -22.78 46.68 -11.07
N LYS A 254 -22.56 45.37 -11.16
CA LYS A 254 -22.82 44.58 -12.37
C LYS A 254 -24.33 44.36 -12.55
N GLU A 255 -24.83 44.61 -13.76
CA GLU A 255 -26.19 44.24 -14.17
C GLU A 255 -26.28 42.73 -14.42
N LEU A 256 -27.40 42.11 -14.05
CA LEU A 256 -27.63 40.68 -14.22
C LEU A 256 -28.59 40.44 -15.39
N SER A 257 -28.27 39.42 -16.20
CA SER A 257 -29.20 38.88 -17.19
C SER A 257 -30.40 38.20 -16.50
N PRO A 258 -31.54 38.03 -17.22
CA PRO A 258 -32.67 37.26 -16.71
C PRO A 258 -32.26 35.91 -16.12
N THR A 259 -31.48 35.09 -16.83
CA THR A 259 -31.02 33.79 -16.32
C THR A 259 -30.19 33.89 -15.03
N GLU A 260 -29.34 34.91 -14.91
CA GLU A 260 -28.57 35.16 -13.67
C GLU A 260 -29.48 35.63 -12.53
N ILE A 261 -30.53 36.43 -12.80
CA ILE A 261 -31.55 36.80 -11.81
C ILE A 261 -32.28 35.54 -11.33
N LEU A 262 -32.69 34.64 -12.22
CA LEU A 262 -33.33 33.38 -11.80
C LEU A 262 -32.41 32.54 -10.92
N ARG A 263 -31.12 32.44 -11.29
CA ARG A 263 -30.13 31.73 -10.47
C ARG A 263 -29.94 32.39 -9.10
N LEU A 264 -29.87 33.72 -9.03
CA LEU A 264 -29.77 34.47 -7.78
C LEU A 264 -30.96 34.18 -6.85
N TYR A 265 -32.18 34.19 -7.37
CA TYR A 265 -33.37 33.88 -6.55
C TYR A 265 -33.46 32.40 -6.17
N LYS A 266 -33.07 31.47 -7.06
CA LYS A 266 -32.91 30.05 -6.69
C LYS A 266 -31.89 29.87 -5.56
N ALA A 267 -30.79 30.62 -5.57
CA ALA A 267 -29.81 30.61 -4.49
C ALA A 267 -30.35 31.21 -3.19
N TYR A 268 -31.12 32.31 -3.25
CA TYR A 268 -31.84 32.85 -2.10
C TYR A 268 -32.84 31.85 -1.51
N ASP A 269 -33.65 31.21 -2.36
CA ASP A 269 -34.67 30.25 -1.92
C ASP A 269 -34.03 29.03 -1.24
N SER A 270 -32.93 28.51 -1.79
CA SER A 270 -32.13 27.46 -1.15
C SER A 270 -31.57 27.91 0.20
N PHE A 271 -31.03 29.13 0.28
CA PHE A 271 -30.53 29.70 1.54
C PHE A 271 -31.64 29.87 2.59
N TYR A 272 -32.81 30.38 2.19
CA TYR A 272 -33.96 30.54 3.07
C TYR A 272 -34.49 29.20 3.57
N TYR A 273 -34.65 28.24 2.65
CA TYR A 273 -35.06 26.88 2.96
C TYR A 273 -34.15 26.25 4.00
N ASP A 274 -32.83 26.37 3.83
CA ASP A 274 -31.88 25.80 4.78
C ASP A 274 -32.00 26.41 6.18
N ILE A 275 -32.34 27.69 6.30
CA ILE A 275 -32.58 28.35 7.61
C ILE A 275 -33.89 27.88 8.25
N VAL A 276 -34.96 27.78 7.47
CA VAL A 276 -36.30 27.47 8.00
C VAL A 276 -36.46 25.99 8.30
N ASP A 277 -36.08 25.13 7.35
CA ASP A 277 -36.35 23.68 7.44
C ASP A 277 -35.31 22.96 8.30
N ASN A 278 -34.08 23.47 8.39
CA ASN A 278 -33.06 22.93 9.29
C ASN A 278 -32.98 23.67 10.64
N LYS A 279 -33.99 24.46 11.02
CA LYS A 279 -33.99 25.25 12.27
C LYS A 279 -33.61 24.42 13.50
N ASN A 280 -34.09 23.17 13.58
CA ASN A 280 -33.79 22.27 14.70
C ASN A 280 -32.29 21.93 14.82
N GLN A 281 -31.53 21.93 13.71
CA GLN A 281 -30.08 21.68 13.73
C GLN A 281 -29.28 22.86 14.30
N PHE A 282 -29.90 24.04 14.39
CA PHE A 282 -29.26 25.27 14.84
C PHE A 282 -29.72 25.74 16.22
N GLU A 283 -30.62 25.03 16.90
CA GLU A 283 -31.17 25.48 18.19
C GLU A 283 -30.09 25.76 19.24
N GLU A 284 -28.99 25.00 19.22
CA GLU A 284 -27.85 25.18 20.12
C GLU A 284 -26.86 26.24 19.62
N ASP A 285 -26.98 26.71 18.38
CA ASP A 285 -26.12 27.72 17.80
C ASP A 285 -26.68 29.13 18.00
N ALA A 286 -26.24 29.78 19.08
CA ALA A 286 -26.67 31.12 19.44
C ALA A 286 -26.35 32.19 18.38
N PHE A 287 -25.35 31.96 17.51
CA PHE A 287 -25.05 32.91 16.44
C PHE A 287 -26.05 32.77 15.29
N ILE A 288 -26.28 31.56 14.79
CA ILE A 288 -27.20 31.34 13.66
C ILE A 288 -28.61 31.76 14.03
N THR A 289 -29.13 31.31 15.17
CA THR A 289 -30.49 31.64 15.64
C THR A 289 -30.73 33.14 15.81
N LYS A 290 -29.69 33.88 16.22
CA LYS A 290 -29.79 35.33 16.43
C LYS A 290 -29.59 36.12 15.14
N GLU A 291 -28.60 35.76 14.34
CA GLU A 291 -28.09 36.61 13.26
C GLU A 291 -28.58 36.17 11.86
N LEU A 292 -29.02 34.92 11.71
CA LEU A 292 -29.54 34.33 10.46
C LEU A 292 -30.90 33.67 10.74
N ASN A 293 -31.93 34.50 10.87
CA ASN A 293 -33.31 34.09 11.19
C ASN A 293 -34.29 34.54 10.10
N PRO A 294 -35.56 34.07 10.10
CA PRO A 294 -36.53 34.41 9.06
C PRO A 294 -36.73 35.92 8.84
N GLU A 295 -36.73 36.73 9.89
CA GLU A 295 -36.88 38.19 9.76
C GLU A 295 -35.71 38.83 9.01
N VAL A 296 -34.49 38.32 9.25
CA VAL A 296 -33.29 38.75 8.53
C VAL A 296 -33.34 38.34 7.05
N CYS A 297 -33.86 37.14 6.76
CA CYS A 297 -34.05 36.68 5.39
C CYS A 297 -35.09 37.53 4.64
N ASP A 298 -36.23 37.83 5.26
CA ASP A 298 -37.26 38.70 4.68
C ASP A 298 -36.73 40.10 4.35
N ALA A 299 -35.89 40.65 5.24
CA ALA A 299 -35.25 41.92 4.99
C ALA A 299 -34.27 41.84 3.81
N LEU A 300 -33.47 40.77 3.72
CA LEU A 300 -32.54 40.54 2.60
C LEU A 300 -33.29 40.35 1.27
N TYR A 301 -34.39 39.61 1.25
CA TYR A 301 -35.22 39.42 0.06
C TYR A 301 -35.74 40.75 -0.49
N LYS A 302 -36.26 41.62 0.39
CA LYS A 302 -36.73 42.96 0.01
C LYS A 302 -35.62 43.82 -0.57
N GLU A 303 -34.40 43.70 -0.05
CA GLU A 303 -33.24 44.41 -0.61
C GLU A 303 -32.84 43.87 -1.99
N LEU A 304 -32.88 42.55 -2.18
CA LEU A 304 -32.64 41.92 -3.49
C LEU A 304 -33.71 42.32 -4.51
N GLN A 305 -35.00 42.25 -4.15
CA GLN A 305 -36.12 42.68 -5.00
C GLN A 305 -36.04 44.14 -5.41
N LYS A 306 -35.65 45.01 -4.48
CA LYS A 306 -35.45 46.43 -4.78
C LYS A 306 -34.39 46.64 -5.87
N LYS A 307 -33.43 45.74 -5.99
CA LYS A 307 -32.30 45.86 -6.91
C LYS A 307 -32.45 45.03 -8.19
N PHE A 308 -33.06 43.86 -8.11
CA PHE A 308 -33.24 42.90 -9.21
C PHE A 308 -34.69 42.38 -9.20
N ALA A 309 -35.56 42.91 -10.07
CA ALA A 309 -36.95 42.49 -10.18
C ALA A 309 -37.08 41.13 -10.90
N LEU A 310 -38.03 40.27 -10.49
CA LEU A 310 -38.19 38.90 -10.99
C LEU A 310 -39.10 38.78 -12.24
N ASP A 311 -39.83 39.84 -12.59
CA ASP A 311 -40.98 39.77 -13.51
C ASP A 311 -40.62 39.48 -14.99
N ASP A 312 -39.37 39.09 -15.30
CA ASP A 312 -38.78 39.08 -16.66
C ASP A 312 -38.35 37.67 -17.23
N ILE A 313 -38.79 36.50 -16.71
CA ILE A 313 -38.19 35.15 -17.05
C ILE A 313 -39.21 34.02 -17.38
N THR A 314 -39.00 33.19 -18.44
CA THR A 314 -39.88 32.07 -18.93
C THR A 314 -39.17 30.68 -19.11
N ASP A 315 -39.89 29.54 -19.27
CA ASP A 315 -39.61 28.19 -18.65
C ASP A 315 -39.16 26.95 -19.52
N THR A 316 -38.42 27.04 -20.65
CA THR A 316 -38.38 25.94 -21.68
C THR A 316 -37.14 25.02 -21.91
N ASP A 317 -36.06 24.95 -21.11
CA ASP A 317 -34.84 24.18 -21.48
C ASP A 317 -34.39 23.13 -20.43
N LEU A 318 -34.15 21.84 -20.79
CA LEU A 318 -33.13 20.85 -20.25
C LEU A 318 -33.52 19.34 -20.33
N ASP A 319 -32.80 18.45 -21.07
CA ASP A 319 -32.61 16.98 -20.75
C ASP A 319 -31.68 16.16 -21.71
N GLY A 320 -30.78 15.27 -21.18
CA GLY A 320 -30.40 13.95 -21.80
C GLY A 320 -28.94 13.36 -21.82
N VAL A 321 -28.79 12.06 -21.41
CA VAL A 321 -27.99 10.90 -21.98
C VAL A 321 -26.71 10.33 -21.25
N ILE A 322 -26.61 8.97 -21.05
CA ILE A 322 -25.38 8.07 -21.02
C ILE A 322 -25.69 6.57 -21.41
N ASP A 323 -24.69 5.82 -21.93
CA ASP A 323 -24.64 4.42 -22.44
C ASP A 323 -23.53 3.52 -21.79
N ALA A 324 -23.45 2.19 -22.04
CA ALA A 324 -22.44 1.24 -21.49
C ALA A 324 -22.09 0.00 -22.39
N SER A 325 -20.93 -0.66 -22.16
CA SER A 325 -20.58 -1.98 -22.76
C SER A 325 -19.48 -2.81 -22.00
N VAL A 326 -19.11 -4.00 -22.54
CA VAL A 326 -18.75 -5.31 -21.92
C VAL A 326 -17.28 -5.81 -22.18
N GLY A 327 -16.79 -6.82 -21.42
CA GLY A 327 -15.40 -7.39 -21.41
C GLY A 327 -15.08 -8.75 -22.10
N GLN A 328 -13.97 -9.42 -21.69
CA GLN A 328 -13.22 -10.55 -22.35
C GLN A 328 -12.71 -11.72 -21.43
N ASN A 329 -12.02 -12.74 -22.02
CA ASN A 329 -11.69 -14.13 -21.56
C ASN A 329 -10.16 -14.53 -21.58
N ILE A 330 -9.77 -15.76 -21.12
CA ILE A 330 -8.40 -16.23 -20.64
C ILE A 330 -7.83 -17.54 -21.34
N ALA A 331 -6.52 -17.90 -21.13
CA ALA A 331 -5.68 -19.01 -21.72
C ALA A 331 -4.88 -19.97 -20.74
N ALA A 332 -3.94 -20.82 -21.26
CA ALA A 332 -3.44 -22.18 -20.82
C ALA A 332 -2.02 -22.31 -20.09
N PRO A 333 -1.48 -23.53 -19.69
CA PRO A 333 -0.48 -23.75 -18.57
C PRO A 333 1.06 -23.96 -18.87
N ARG A 334 1.95 -23.94 -17.82
CA ARG A 334 3.46 -23.80 -17.83
C ARG A 334 4.31 -24.87 -17.03
N GLN A 335 5.65 -24.97 -17.24
CA GLN A 335 6.67 -25.87 -16.59
C GLN A 335 7.71 -25.12 -15.68
N TYR A 336 8.45 -25.79 -14.76
CA TYR A 336 9.33 -25.14 -13.73
C TYR A 336 10.73 -25.77 -13.47
N PHE A 337 11.78 -24.95 -13.17
CA PHE A 337 13.20 -25.35 -12.97
C PHE A 337 13.84 -24.75 -11.70
N PHE A 338 14.89 -25.40 -11.14
CA PHE A 338 15.69 -24.85 -10.03
C PHE A 338 16.75 -23.85 -10.54
N PRO A 339 17.09 -22.78 -9.79
CA PRO A 339 18.13 -21.82 -10.19
C PRO A 339 19.52 -22.45 -10.28
N ASN A 340 20.21 -22.19 -11.38
CA ASN A 340 21.61 -22.55 -11.59
C ASN A 340 22.36 -21.35 -12.19
N PRO A 341 23.32 -20.73 -11.48
CA PRO A 341 23.83 -21.14 -10.16
C PRO A 341 22.80 -20.98 -9.03
N ALA A 342 22.91 -21.82 -8.00
CA ALA A 342 22.09 -21.76 -6.80
C ALA A 342 22.36 -20.46 -6.01
N PRO A 343 21.35 -19.86 -5.37
CA PRO A 343 21.53 -18.72 -4.47
C PRO A 343 22.52 -19.03 -3.33
N LEU A 344 23.25 -18.02 -2.85
CA LEU A 344 24.21 -18.14 -1.75
C LEU A 344 23.49 -18.63 -0.49
N PRO A 345 23.85 -19.80 0.06
CA PRO A 345 23.26 -20.31 1.29
C PRO A 345 24.05 -19.84 2.52
N SER A 346 23.41 -19.92 3.69
CA SER A 346 24.06 -19.73 5.00
C SER A 346 25.10 -20.81 5.29
N ALA A 347 24.86 -22.05 4.82
CA ALA A 347 25.79 -23.17 4.92
C ALA A 347 25.62 -24.15 3.76
N SER A 348 26.70 -24.80 3.33
CA SER A 348 26.67 -25.83 2.28
C SER A 348 27.61 -27.01 2.56
N ALA A 349 27.27 -28.19 2.03
CA ALA A 349 28.10 -29.39 2.07
C ALA A 349 27.80 -30.31 0.88
N THR A 350 28.85 -30.92 0.32
CA THR A 350 28.74 -31.85 -0.81
C THR A 350 29.32 -33.22 -0.44
N PHE A 351 28.57 -34.28 -0.73
CA PHE A 351 28.94 -35.67 -0.47
C PHE A 351 29.03 -36.44 -1.79
N LYS A 352 30.23 -36.89 -2.14
CA LYS A 352 30.49 -37.60 -3.40
C LYS A 352 30.03 -39.05 -3.32
N ASN A 353 29.65 -39.60 -4.48
CA ASN A 353 29.22 -41.00 -4.62
C ASN A 353 28.12 -41.38 -3.62
N PHE A 354 27.09 -40.53 -3.54
CA PHE A 354 26.01 -40.68 -2.58
C PHE A 354 25.19 -41.95 -2.88
N LYS A 355 25.14 -42.89 -1.92
CA LYS A 355 24.34 -44.13 -1.96
C LYS A 355 24.46 -44.86 -3.31
N PRO A 356 25.65 -45.40 -3.65
CA PRO A 356 25.93 -46.00 -4.97
C PRO A 356 24.99 -47.16 -5.33
N GLU A 357 24.40 -47.83 -4.34
CA GLU A 357 23.40 -48.89 -4.52
C GLU A 357 22.06 -48.39 -5.08
N LEU A 358 21.75 -47.10 -4.98
CA LEU A 358 20.52 -46.48 -5.47
C LEU A 358 20.69 -45.93 -6.91
N VAL A 359 20.50 -46.80 -7.90
CA VAL A 359 20.83 -46.49 -9.31
C VAL A 359 19.87 -45.50 -9.99
N THR A 360 18.58 -45.47 -9.62
CA THR A 360 17.58 -44.58 -10.26
C THR A 360 17.21 -43.42 -9.35
N LEU A 361 16.89 -42.25 -9.94
CA LEU A 361 16.50 -41.06 -9.17
C LEU A 361 15.25 -41.29 -8.32
N GLY A 362 14.28 -42.09 -8.78
CA GLY A 362 13.11 -42.45 -7.98
C GLY A 362 13.45 -43.24 -6.71
N LYS A 363 14.49 -44.10 -6.73
CA LYS A 363 14.97 -44.80 -5.52
C LYS A 363 15.66 -43.84 -4.54
N VAL A 364 16.41 -42.88 -5.07
CA VAL A 364 17.05 -41.83 -4.28
C VAL A 364 16.01 -40.94 -3.61
N ASP A 365 15.02 -40.48 -4.37
CA ASP A 365 13.88 -39.72 -3.86
C ASP A 365 13.13 -40.47 -2.77
N THR A 366 12.80 -41.75 -2.99
CA THR A 366 12.13 -42.58 -1.98
C THR A 366 12.93 -42.65 -0.67
N TYR A 367 14.26 -42.81 -0.76
CA TYR A 367 15.13 -42.81 0.43
C TYR A 367 15.09 -41.46 1.16
N ILE A 368 15.30 -40.36 0.44
CA ILE A 368 15.37 -39.01 1.01
C ILE A 368 14.01 -38.59 1.58
N SER A 369 12.93 -38.70 0.80
CA SER A 369 11.58 -38.30 1.20
C SER A 369 11.08 -39.09 2.42
N ASN A 370 11.45 -40.37 2.58
CA ASN A 370 11.14 -41.15 3.79
C ASN A 370 11.85 -40.61 5.03
N LEU A 371 13.13 -40.20 4.91
CA LEU A 371 13.87 -39.57 6.01
C LEU A 371 13.25 -38.24 6.41
N PHE A 372 12.92 -37.40 5.42
CA PHE A 372 12.27 -36.11 5.66
C PHE A 372 10.88 -36.27 6.27
N THR A 373 10.07 -37.21 5.76
CA THR A 373 8.74 -37.53 6.32
C THR A 373 8.86 -37.98 7.77
N SER A 374 9.83 -38.84 8.09
CA SER A 374 10.09 -39.31 9.46
C SER A 374 10.55 -38.19 10.41
N ALA A 375 11.17 -37.13 9.87
CA ALA A 375 11.58 -35.94 10.61
C ALA A 375 10.48 -34.86 10.71
N GLY A 376 9.27 -35.15 10.21
CA GLY A 376 8.11 -34.25 10.29
C GLY A 376 7.89 -33.36 9.06
N TYR A 377 8.63 -33.55 7.96
CA TYR A 377 8.49 -32.76 6.72
C TYR A 377 7.43 -33.34 5.76
N LYS A 378 6.42 -34.04 6.26
CA LYS A 378 5.35 -34.61 5.44
C LYS A 378 4.60 -33.50 4.71
N ASN A 379 4.44 -33.62 3.38
CA ASN A 379 3.82 -32.60 2.51
C ASN A 379 4.55 -31.24 2.53
N ARG A 380 5.85 -31.22 2.85
CA ARG A 380 6.68 -30.00 2.89
C ARG A 380 7.80 -30.01 1.85
N LEU A 381 7.77 -30.94 0.89
CA LEU A 381 8.81 -31.13 -0.12
C LEU A 381 8.36 -30.56 -1.47
N HIS A 382 9.27 -29.89 -2.15
CA HIS A 382 9.03 -29.18 -3.41
C HIS A 382 10.09 -29.60 -4.42
N TYR A 383 9.69 -30.02 -5.62
CA TYR A 383 10.59 -30.65 -6.59
C TYR A 383 10.79 -29.79 -7.83
N TYR A 384 11.99 -29.86 -8.39
CA TYR A 384 12.38 -29.10 -9.57
C TYR A 384 13.21 -29.96 -10.50
N TYR A 385 13.15 -29.62 -11.79
CA TYR A 385 14.20 -30.02 -12.72
C TYR A 385 15.48 -29.27 -12.36
N ASP A 386 16.59 -29.99 -12.21
CA ASP A 386 17.92 -29.40 -12.00
C ASP A 386 19.02 -30.29 -12.60
N LEU A 387 19.97 -29.67 -13.30
CA LEU A 387 21.06 -30.34 -14.02
C LEU A 387 20.59 -31.62 -14.75
N ASP A 388 21.25 -32.75 -14.49
CA ASP A 388 20.89 -34.07 -14.97
C ASP A 388 20.13 -34.90 -13.92
N GLY A 389 19.71 -34.29 -12.81
CA GLY A 389 18.98 -34.96 -11.74
C GLY A 389 17.77 -34.17 -11.28
N PHE A 390 17.70 -33.88 -9.98
CA PHE A 390 16.63 -33.09 -9.40
C PHE A 390 17.11 -32.28 -8.19
N ALA A 391 16.41 -31.18 -7.94
CA ALA A 391 16.47 -30.47 -6.68
C ALA A 391 15.18 -30.71 -5.88
N MET A 392 15.31 -30.80 -4.57
CA MET A 392 14.22 -30.91 -3.62
C MET A 392 14.41 -29.87 -2.52
N THR A 393 13.46 -28.96 -2.34
CA THR A 393 13.48 -28.01 -1.23
C THR A 393 12.45 -28.35 -0.17
N THR A 394 12.70 -27.94 1.08
CA THR A 394 11.66 -27.92 2.11
C THR A 394 10.85 -26.63 2.03
N SER A 395 9.67 -26.62 2.66
CA SER A 395 9.01 -25.37 3.04
C SER A 395 9.85 -24.62 4.09
N LEU A 396 9.57 -23.34 4.30
CA LEU A 396 10.22 -22.55 5.34
C LEU A 396 9.83 -23.08 6.74
N GLU A 397 10.84 -23.50 7.50
CA GLU A 397 10.70 -24.06 8.84
C GLU A 397 11.06 -23.02 9.89
N LYS A 398 10.16 -22.75 10.83
CA LYS A 398 10.46 -21.99 12.04
C LYS A 398 11.15 -22.88 13.06
N PHE A 399 12.22 -22.40 13.66
CA PHE A 399 12.99 -23.14 14.66
C PHE A 399 13.41 -22.25 15.85
N ASN A 400 13.82 -22.86 16.96
CA ASN A 400 14.29 -22.14 18.14
C ASN A 400 15.72 -21.63 17.91
N LYS A 401 16.17 -20.59 18.64
CA LYS A 401 17.56 -20.09 18.57
C LYS A 401 18.65 -21.16 18.76
N ASP A 402 18.34 -22.25 19.46
CA ASP A 402 19.26 -23.37 19.68
C ASP A 402 19.33 -24.36 18.49
N GLY A 403 18.63 -24.09 17.39
CA GLY A 403 18.54 -24.95 16.21
C GLY A 403 17.40 -25.96 16.24
N SER A 404 16.77 -26.22 17.39
CA SER A 404 15.76 -27.27 17.54
C SER A 404 14.43 -26.89 16.86
N ALA A 405 13.72 -27.90 16.35
CA ALA A 405 12.40 -27.69 15.77
C ALA A 405 11.40 -27.20 16.84
N ILE A 406 10.55 -26.25 16.46
CA ILE A 406 9.39 -25.85 17.26
C ILE A 406 8.30 -26.92 17.16
N GLU A 407 7.33 -26.89 18.08
CA GLU A 407 6.11 -27.70 18.03
C GLU A 407 5.43 -27.63 16.65
N ASP A 408 5.02 -28.78 16.11
CA ASP A 408 4.56 -28.94 14.72
C ASP A 408 3.43 -27.96 14.31
N SER A 409 2.58 -27.57 15.26
CA SER A 409 1.49 -26.61 15.07
C SER A 409 1.96 -25.20 14.68
N LYS A 410 3.19 -24.82 15.10
CA LYS A 410 3.86 -23.53 14.88
C LYS A 410 5.17 -23.64 14.08
N ARG A 411 5.65 -24.86 13.83
CA ARG A 411 6.91 -25.16 13.11
C ARG A 411 6.88 -24.72 11.67
N TRP A 412 5.73 -24.79 11.04
CA TRP A 412 5.55 -24.45 9.63
C TRP A 412 4.80 -23.14 9.53
N VAL A 413 5.28 -22.23 8.68
CA VAL A 413 4.49 -21.08 8.26
C VAL A 413 3.32 -21.64 7.45
N LYS A 414 2.16 -21.81 8.11
CA LYS A 414 1.04 -22.63 7.61
C LYS A 414 0.47 -22.13 6.29
N ASN A 415 0.66 -20.86 5.98
CA ASN A 415 0.31 -20.25 4.72
C ASN A 415 1.45 -19.32 4.31
N LEU A 416 2.44 -19.82 3.57
CA LEU A 416 3.16 -18.95 2.63
C LEU A 416 2.21 -18.50 1.50
N GLY A 417 0.89 -18.64 1.63
CA GLY A 417 -0.12 -18.51 0.59
C GLY A 417 -1.49 -19.04 0.99
N GLY A 418 -2.51 -18.17 1.03
CA GLY A 418 -3.90 -18.61 1.11
C GLY A 418 -4.30 -19.37 -0.16
N ASP A 419 -5.22 -20.35 -0.02
CA ASP A 419 -5.79 -21.15 -1.12
C ASP A 419 -4.78 -21.91 -2.01
N GLY A 420 -3.57 -22.18 -1.49
CA GLY A 420 -2.50 -22.85 -2.24
C GLY A 420 -1.76 -21.96 -3.23
N LYS A 421 -2.04 -20.65 -3.25
CA LYS A 421 -1.29 -19.64 -4.02
C LYS A 421 -0.42 -18.84 -3.07
N PHE A 422 0.89 -18.88 -3.29
CA PHE A 422 1.80 -18.20 -2.37
C PHE A 422 1.60 -16.65 -2.36
N SER A 423 1.69 -15.98 -1.19
CA SER A 423 1.66 -14.51 -1.00
C SER A 423 2.75 -14.03 -0.02
N TYR A 424 3.64 -13.10 -0.44
CA TYR A 424 4.66 -12.48 0.43
C TYR A 424 3.99 -11.76 1.60
N TYR A 425 2.83 -11.17 1.35
CA TYR A 425 2.03 -10.51 2.37
C TYR A 425 1.69 -11.47 3.51
N GLU A 426 1.33 -12.73 3.24
CA GLU A 426 1.03 -13.71 4.31
C GLU A 426 2.28 -14.15 5.09
N ILE A 427 3.47 -14.25 4.46
CA ILE A 427 4.70 -14.45 5.24
C ILE A 427 4.94 -13.25 6.14
N PHE A 428 4.99 -12.05 5.57
CA PHE A 428 5.33 -10.85 6.31
C PHE A 428 4.32 -10.58 7.40
N LYS A 429 3.04 -10.85 7.16
CA LYS A 429 1.99 -10.82 8.19
C LYS A 429 2.31 -11.78 9.33
N SER A 430 2.74 -13.02 9.05
CA SER A 430 3.16 -13.96 10.10
C SER A 430 4.37 -13.45 10.89
N LEU A 431 5.31 -12.78 10.22
CA LEU A 431 6.52 -12.18 10.81
C LEU A 431 6.23 -10.86 11.56
N PHE A 432 5.17 -10.15 11.16
CA PHE A 432 4.76 -8.86 11.72
C PHE A 432 4.13 -9.00 13.11
N PHE A 433 3.76 -10.20 13.57
CA PHE A 433 3.19 -10.41 14.91
C PHE A 433 4.14 -11.09 15.90
N GLU A 434 5.30 -11.60 15.46
CA GLU A 434 6.17 -12.39 16.33
C GLU A 434 7.46 -11.66 16.69
N ILE A 435 7.73 -11.63 17.99
CA ILE A 435 8.86 -10.95 18.63
C ILE A 435 10.04 -11.92 18.56
N GLU A 436 10.87 -11.77 17.52
CA GLU A 436 12.09 -12.55 17.24
C GLU A 436 11.85 -14.01 16.78
N SER A 437 12.42 -14.40 15.65
CA SER A 437 12.23 -15.75 15.09
C SER A 437 13.35 -16.18 14.15
N GLU A 438 13.64 -17.50 14.17
CA GLU A 438 14.60 -18.14 13.27
C GLU A 438 13.87 -19.00 12.25
N PHE A 439 14.28 -18.92 10.98
CA PHE A 439 13.71 -19.68 9.89
C PHE A 439 14.79 -20.40 9.09
N ARG A 440 14.52 -21.63 8.64
CA ARG A 440 15.43 -22.35 7.75
C ARG A 440 14.72 -23.04 6.59
N MET A 441 15.43 -23.17 5.47
CA MET A 441 15.04 -23.99 4.33
C MET A 441 16.22 -24.86 3.90
N PHE A 442 15.95 -26.14 3.67
CA PHE A 442 16.94 -27.05 3.07
C PHE A 442 16.71 -27.14 1.56
N ALA A 443 17.78 -27.08 0.78
CA ALA A 443 17.79 -27.51 -0.62
C ALA A 443 18.71 -28.71 -0.77
N ILE A 444 18.14 -29.81 -1.27
CA ILE A 444 18.80 -31.10 -1.47
C ILE A 444 18.90 -31.32 -2.97
N ILE A 445 20.12 -31.38 -3.48
CA ILE A 445 20.37 -31.47 -4.92
C ILE A 445 21.11 -32.77 -5.20
N ILE A 446 20.55 -33.56 -6.12
CA ILE A 446 21.11 -34.81 -6.60
C ILE A 446 21.46 -34.64 -8.07
N ALA A 447 22.75 -34.65 -8.40
CA ALA A 447 23.27 -34.50 -9.75
C ALA A 447 24.61 -35.24 -9.92
N SER A 448 25.06 -35.47 -11.16
CA SER A 448 26.39 -36.03 -11.41
C SER A 448 27.52 -35.05 -11.10
N GLU A 449 27.27 -33.75 -11.27
CA GLU A 449 28.22 -32.67 -11.01
C GLU A 449 27.97 -31.97 -9.67
N GLU A 450 28.94 -31.17 -9.21
CA GLU A 450 28.77 -30.31 -8.03
C GLU A 450 27.97 -29.06 -8.39
N VAL A 451 27.11 -28.61 -7.47
CA VAL A 451 26.25 -27.43 -7.69
C VAL A 451 27.09 -26.16 -7.66
N ARG A 452 26.85 -25.26 -8.63
CA ARG A 452 27.44 -23.93 -8.63
C ARG A 452 26.67 -23.02 -7.69
N ILE A 453 27.36 -22.37 -6.76
CA ILE A 453 26.79 -21.41 -5.81
C ILE A 453 27.10 -19.99 -6.32
N SER A 454 26.09 -19.14 -6.38
CA SER A 454 26.22 -17.73 -6.75
C SER A 454 26.66 -16.89 -5.55
N SER A 455 27.08 -15.65 -5.79
CA SER A 455 27.34 -14.66 -4.73
C SER A 455 26.08 -13.96 -4.22
N VAL A 456 24.91 -14.25 -4.80
CA VAL A 456 23.64 -13.58 -4.49
C VAL A 456 22.88 -14.37 -3.43
N ALA A 457 22.71 -13.79 -2.24
CA ALA A 457 21.93 -14.37 -1.16
C ALA A 457 20.49 -14.68 -1.59
N LEU A 458 19.98 -15.83 -1.12
CA LEU A 458 18.56 -16.13 -1.25
C LEU A 458 17.75 -15.16 -0.38
N THR A 459 16.91 -14.35 -1.00
CA THR A 459 15.94 -13.51 -0.28
C THR A 459 14.69 -14.32 0.08
N PRO A 460 13.90 -13.92 1.10
CA PRO A 460 12.64 -14.60 1.45
C PRO A 460 11.71 -14.81 0.23
N GLY A 461 11.34 -13.73 -0.45
CA GLY A 461 11.90 -13.47 -1.76
C GLY A 461 11.93 -14.60 -2.81
N GLY A 462 13.17 -14.84 -3.24
CA GLY A 462 13.51 -15.91 -4.14
C GLY A 462 13.24 -17.30 -3.58
N ALA A 463 13.30 -17.49 -2.24
CA ALA A 463 13.02 -18.79 -1.62
C ALA A 463 11.61 -19.28 -1.95
N GLU A 464 10.69 -18.34 -2.12
CA GLU A 464 9.28 -18.62 -2.26
C GLU A 464 8.87 -18.73 -3.72
N THR A 465 9.44 -17.89 -4.59
CA THR A 465 9.32 -18.04 -6.06
C THR A 465 9.76 -19.43 -6.49
N LEU A 466 10.77 -19.97 -5.80
CA LEU A 466 11.15 -21.36 -5.89
C LEU A 466 9.96 -22.26 -5.51
N LEU A 467 9.45 -22.21 -4.27
CA LEU A 467 8.36 -23.09 -3.81
C LEU A 467 7.12 -23.07 -4.72
N LYS A 468 6.73 -21.90 -5.25
CA LYS A 468 5.60 -21.72 -6.19
C LYS A 468 5.78 -22.47 -7.49
N ASN A 469 6.99 -22.41 -8.03
CA ASN A 469 7.37 -22.96 -9.31
C ASN A 469 8.00 -24.33 -9.09
N SER A 470 7.26 -25.20 -8.42
CA SER A 470 7.73 -26.54 -8.08
C SER A 470 6.67 -27.58 -8.39
N HIS A 471 7.11 -28.83 -8.44
CA HIS A 471 6.24 -29.99 -8.51
C HIS A 471 6.03 -30.54 -7.09
N PRO A 472 4.82 -31.01 -6.75
CA PRO A 472 4.54 -31.58 -5.42
C PRO A 472 5.21 -32.95 -5.19
N ALA A 473 5.69 -33.58 -6.25
CA ALA A 473 6.44 -34.83 -6.25
C ALA A 473 7.43 -34.82 -7.42
N LEU A 474 8.43 -35.70 -7.37
CA LEU A 474 9.36 -35.88 -8.48
C LEU A 474 8.58 -36.19 -9.78
N PRO A 475 8.70 -35.39 -10.86
CA PRO A 475 8.05 -35.66 -12.13
C PRO A 475 8.37 -37.06 -12.66
N ASP A 476 7.41 -37.72 -13.30
CA ASP A 476 7.57 -39.10 -13.76
C ASP A 476 8.70 -39.24 -14.80
N ALA A 477 8.97 -38.18 -15.58
CA ALA A 477 10.10 -38.09 -16.49
C ALA A 477 11.46 -38.22 -15.78
N LEU A 478 11.57 -37.76 -14.52
CA LEU A 478 12.80 -37.84 -13.73
C LEU A 478 12.89 -39.13 -12.91
N LYS A 479 11.76 -39.66 -12.40
CA LYS A 479 11.75 -40.89 -11.57
C LYS A 479 12.48 -42.07 -12.21
N ASN A 480 12.32 -42.23 -13.52
CA ASN A 480 12.85 -43.36 -14.29
C ASN A 480 14.30 -43.15 -14.78
N LYS A 481 14.91 -41.98 -14.54
CA LYS A 481 16.27 -41.69 -14.98
C LYS A 481 17.30 -42.42 -14.11
N THR A 482 18.29 -43.03 -14.77
CA THR A 482 19.42 -43.72 -14.13
C THR A 482 20.59 -42.77 -13.95
N LEU A 483 21.14 -42.71 -12.73
CA LEU A 483 22.29 -41.86 -12.38
C LEU A 483 23.23 -42.60 -11.41
N PRO A 484 24.17 -43.44 -11.92
CA PRO A 484 25.00 -44.29 -11.08
C PRO A 484 26.02 -43.51 -10.24
N ASN A 485 26.67 -42.51 -10.85
CA ASN A 485 27.57 -41.59 -10.16
C ASN A 485 26.81 -40.31 -9.84
N LYS A 486 26.52 -40.08 -8.56
CA LYS A 486 25.75 -38.92 -8.10
C LYS A 486 26.35 -38.33 -6.84
N ASN A 487 26.29 -37.01 -6.75
CA ASN A 487 26.64 -36.24 -5.58
C ASN A 487 25.36 -35.82 -4.86
N LEU A 488 25.43 -35.72 -3.54
CA LEU A 488 24.44 -35.04 -2.72
C LEU A 488 25.01 -33.68 -2.33
N THR A 489 24.37 -32.59 -2.77
CA THR A 489 24.65 -31.25 -2.26
C THR A 489 23.52 -30.83 -1.33
N VAL A 490 23.87 -30.38 -0.12
CA VAL A 490 22.94 -29.83 0.86
C VAL A 490 23.24 -28.35 1.02
N LEU A 491 22.24 -27.51 0.76
CA LEU A 491 22.27 -26.07 1.01
C LEU A 491 21.29 -25.75 2.14
N VAL A 492 21.70 -24.90 3.08
CA VAL A 492 20.85 -24.39 4.16
C VAL A 492 20.72 -22.89 4.02
N TYR A 493 19.48 -22.41 3.92
CA TYR A 493 19.15 -20.99 3.97
C TYR A 493 18.55 -20.69 5.33
N HIS A 494 19.31 -20.03 6.21
CA HIS A 494 18.89 -19.65 7.57
C HIS A 494 18.62 -18.15 7.59
N PHE A 495 17.40 -17.76 7.93
CA PHE A 495 16.98 -16.37 8.10
C PHE A 495 16.75 -16.04 9.57
N HIS A 496 17.28 -14.90 10.01
CA HIS A 496 17.13 -14.35 11.35
C HIS A 496 16.30 -13.06 11.29
N GLN A 497 15.34 -12.91 12.20
CA GLN A 497 14.54 -11.70 12.38
C GLN A 497 14.83 -11.10 13.76
N ASN A 498 15.52 -9.96 13.79
CA ASN A 498 15.92 -9.31 15.06
C ASN A 498 14.73 -8.67 15.79
N ASP A 499 13.74 -8.15 15.07
CA ASP A 499 12.61 -7.42 15.64
C ASP A 499 11.33 -7.59 14.81
N VAL A 500 10.19 -7.29 15.41
CA VAL A 500 8.86 -7.42 14.81
C VAL A 500 8.72 -6.47 13.62
N GLY A 501 8.42 -7.01 12.43
CA GLY A 501 8.26 -6.22 11.20
C GLY A 501 9.57 -5.95 10.44
N GLN A 502 10.72 -6.37 10.96
CA GLN A 502 11.94 -6.46 10.16
C GLN A 502 11.87 -7.67 9.22
N VAL A 503 12.43 -7.53 8.02
CA VAL A 503 12.56 -8.66 7.09
C VAL A 503 13.56 -9.64 7.66
N PRO A 504 13.25 -10.95 7.72
CA PRO A 504 14.22 -11.97 8.05
C PRO A 504 15.40 -11.88 7.09
N MET A 505 16.57 -11.58 7.62
CA MET A 505 17.80 -11.47 6.85
C MET A 505 18.50 -12.82 6.86
N LEU A 506 19.09 -13.20 5.72
CA LEU A 506 19.90 -14.41 5.65
C LEU A 506 21.08 -14.29 6.63
N ASP A 507 21.18 -15.21 7.58
CA ASP A 507 22.30 -15.31 8.49
C ASP A 507 23.50 -15.88 7.74
N LEU A 508 24.44 -15.00 7.41
CA LEU A 508 25.70 -15.32 6.74
C LEU A 508 26.88 -15.40 7.73
N SER A 509 26.62 -15.42 9.04
CA SER A 509 27.68 -15.50 10.06
C SER A 509 28.50 -16.78 9.98
N GLY A 510 27.94 -17.84 9.39
CA GLY A 510 28.58 -19.16 9.30
C GLY A 510 28.70 -19.88 10.65
N ASN A 511 27.98 -19.40 11.68
CA ASN A 511 28.07 -19.93 13.03
C ASN A 511 27.50 -21.36 13.16
N VAL A 512 26.57 -21.75 12.29
CA VAL A 512 25.92 -23.06 12.32
C VAL A 512 26.26 -23.83 11.05
N LYS A 513 26.87 -25.02 11.18
CA LYS A 513 27.25 -25.84 10.02
C LYS A 513 26.07 -26.66 9.51
N VAL A 514 26.15 -27.15 8.26
CA VAL A 514 25.12 -28.03 7.68
C VAL A 514 24.84 -29.25 8.56
N GLN A 515 25.89 -29.85 9.14
CA GLN A 515 25.75 -31.02 10.01
C GLN A 515 24.93 -30.69 11.27
N ASP A 516 25.07 -29.48 11.81
CA ASP A 516 24.33 -29.03 13.00
C ASP A 516 22.86 -28.81 12.67
N HIS A 517 22.56 -28.14 11.54
CA HIS A 517 21.19 -28.00 11.06
C HIS A 517 20.53 -29.36 10.80
N LEU A 518 21.20 -30.28 10.09
CA LEU A 518 20.67 -31.62 9.82
C LEU A 518 20.46 -32.41 11.12
N LYS A 519 21.38 -32.32 12.08
CA LYS A 519 21.24 -32.99 13.38
C LYS A 519 20.03 -32.45 14.16
N LYS A 520 19.92 -31.13 14.27
CA LYS A 520 18.84 -30.46 15.01
C LYS A 520 17.47 -30.57 14.33
N ALA A 521 17.46 -30.78 13.01
CA ALA A 521 16.26 -31.09 12.24
C ALA A 521 15.83 -32.57 12.29
N GLY A 522 16.61 -33.46 12.92
CA GLY A 522 16.34 -34.91 12.90
C GLY A 522 16.76 -35.63 11.61
N LEU A 523 17.52 -34.96 10.74
CA LEU A 523 17.94 -35.42 9.42
C LEU A 523 19.38 -35.98 9.38
N SER A 524 20.01 -36.20 10.54
CA SER A 524 21.41 -36.68 10.61
C SER A 524 21.70 -37.98 9.84
N LYS A 525 20.69 -38.84 9.64
CA LYS A 525 20.81 -40.09 8.88
C LYS A 525 21.06 -39.87 7.38
N LEU A 526 20.74 -38.68 6.84
CA LEU A 526 20.92 -38.35 5.43
C LEU A 526 22.38 -38.47 4.99
N ILE A 527 23.31 -38.09 5.87
CA ILE A 527 24.75 -38.00 5.57
C ILE A 527 25.57 -39.12 6.24
N ARG A 528 24.91 -40.11 6.85
CA ARG A 528 25.57 -41.29 7.43
C ARG A 528 25.63 -42.40 6.38
N ASN A 529 26.82 -42.96 6.20
CA ASN A 529 27.06 -44.08 5.30
C ASN A 529 26.22 -45.29 5.68
#